data_AF-A0A9E2R1W3-F1
#
_entry.id   AF-A0A9E2R1W3-F1
#
_cell.length_a   1.000
_cell.length_b   1.000
_cell.length_c   1.000
_cell.angle_alpha   90.00
_cell.angle_beta   90.00
_cell.angle_gamma   90.00
#
_symmetry.space_group_name_H-M   'P 1'
#
loop_
_entity.id
_entity.type
_entity.pdbx_description
1 polymer ?
#
loop_
_entity_poly.entity_id
_entity_poly.type
_entity_poly.pdbx_seq_one_letter_code
_entity_poly.pdbx_strand_id
1 'polypeptide(L)'
;MTTALGVFTGYLMLDAWVANQDRHHQNWGAVQYEGILMLSPTYDHGASLARNLTDEERKSRLETRDRNRSVEHFAAKARSGFYATTNDEKTMFALDVFRCFADRDAAAARIWLAKLRDISQNEVEAILAEVPPQRMSPLTREFTLQLLMINRSRLVERLSP
;
A
#
# COMPACT_ATOMS: atom_id res chain seq x y z
N MET A 1 -20.13 3.15 -2.28
CA MET A 1 -19.71 2.59 -0.98
C MET A 1 -19.81 3.72 0.03
N THR A 2 -20.62 3.55 1.08
CA THR A 2 -21.06 4.66 1.96
C THR A 2 -20.77 4.43 3.44
N THR A 3 -20.20 3.28 3.80
CA THR A 3 -19.87 2.94 5.19
C THR A 3 -18.44 3.34 5.55
N ALA A 4 -18.23 3.75 6.80
CA ALA A 4 -16.88 4.05 7.31
C ALA A 4 -15.97 2.82 7.21
N LEU A 5 -16.47 1.62 7.56
CA LEU A 5 -15.73 0.38 7.41
C LEU A 5 -15.28 0.14 5.96
N GLY A 6 -16.20 0.29 4.99
CA GLY A 6 -15.86 0.07 3.59
C GLY A 6 -14.82 1.05 3.06
N VAL A 7 -14.93 2.33 3.45
CA VAL A 7 -13.92 3.36 3.12
C VAL A 7 -12.57 3.01 3.76
N PHE A 8 -12.56 2.61 5.03
CA PHE A 8 -11.35 2.23 5.73
C PHE A 8 -10.67 0.99 5.12
N THR A 9 -11.45 0.00 4.68
CA THR A 9 -10.94 -1.15 3.89
C THR A 9 -10.18 -0.69 2.65
N GLY A 10 -10.61 0.42 2.02
CA GLY A 10 -9.90 1.04 0.91
C GLY A 10 -8.56 1.67 1.31
N TYR A 11 -8.47 2.28 2.49
CA TYR A 11 -7.22 2.85 3.00
C TYR A 11 -6.19 1.75 3.22
N LEU A 12 -6.62 0.63 3.79
CA LEU A 12 -5.78 -0.52 4.05
C LEU A 12 -5.35 -1.23 2.77
N MET A 13 -6.23 -1.30 1.77
CA MET A 13 -5.87 -1.76 0.42
C MET A 13 -4.77 -0.89 -0.17
N LEU A 14 -4.94 0.45 -0.11
CA LEU A 14 -3.95 1.40 -0.59
C LEU A 14 -2.62 1.24 0.17
N ASP A 15 -2.65 1.16 1.50
CA ASP A 15 -1.46 0.98 2.34
C ASP A 15 -0.69 -0.29 1.98
N ALA A 16 -1.40 -1.40 1.73
CA ALA A 16 -0.79 -2.63 1.25
C ALA A 16 -0.19 -2.47 -0.16
N TRP A 17 -0.83 -1.69 -1.04
CA TRP A 17 -0.34 -1.47 -2.40
C TRP A 17 0.94 -0.62 -2.42
N VAL A 18 0.94 0.52 -1.71
CA VAL A 18 2.07 1.45 -1.66
C VAL A 18 3.13 1.09 -0.60
N ALA A 19 2.95 -0.03 0.09
CA ALA A 19 3.79 -0.48 1.20
C ALA A 19 3.94 0.60 2.30
N ASN A 20 2.84 1.25 2.67
CA ASN A 20 2.80 2.22 3.75
C ASN A 20 3.04 1.53 5.10
N GLN A 21 3.99 2.05 5.88
CA GLN A 21 4.38 1.43 7.15
C GLN A 21 3.89 2.15 8.39
N ASP A 22 3.17 3.26 8.22
CA ASP A 22 2.88 4.19 9.32
C ASP A 22 1.40 4.56 9.41
N ARG A 23 0.49 3.62 9.13
CA ARG A 23 -0.95 3.85 9.37
C ARG A 23 -1.28 3.68 10.86
N HIS A 24 -1.04 4.73 11.65
CA HIS A 24 -1.51 4.82 13.03
C HIS A 24 -2.72 5.76 13.16
N HIS A 25 -3.28 5.85 14.37
CA HIS A 25 -4.53 6.56 14.67
C HIS A 25 -4.51 8.08 14.39
N GLN A 26 -3.35 8.69 14.14
CA GLN A 26 -3.28 10.11 13.76
C GLN A 26 -3.22 10.31 12.24
N ASN A 27 -2.88 9.25 11.50
CA ASN A 27 -2.74 9.29 10.04
C ASN A 27 -4.06 8.96 9.31
N TRP A 28 -5.19 9.04 10.00
CA TRP A 28 -6.53 9.01 9.40
C TRP A 28 -7.49 9.71 10.35
N GLY A 29 -8.63 10.19 9.82
CA GLY A 29 -9.60 10.89 10.63
C GLY A 29 -10.98 10.90 10.01
N ALA A 30 -11.87 11.64 10.65
CA ALA A 30 -13.20 11.90 10.17
C ALA A 30 -13.42 13.41 10.01
N VAL A 31 -14.20 13.79 9.01
CA VAL A 31 -14.69 15.14 8.81
C VAL A 31 -16.17 15.16 9.17
N GLN A 32 -16.60 16.21 9.84
CA GLN A 32 -18.00 16.52 10.03
C GLN A 32 -18.39 17.66 9.08
N TYR A 33 -19.35 17.40 8.20
CA TYR A 33 -19.87 18.39 7.27
C TYR A 33 -21.40 18.32 7.27
N GLU A 34 -22.06 19.46 7.50
CA GLU A 34 -23.54 19.56 7.58
C GLU A 34 -24.19 18.49 8.49
N GLY A 35 -23.55 18.20 9.63
CA GLY A 35 -24.05 17.21 10.59
C GLY A 35 -23.75 15.75 10.24
N ILE A 36 -23.16 15.48 9.07
CA ILE A 36 -22.77 14.13 8.63
C ILE A 36 -21.31 13.89 9.02
N LEU A 37 -21.06 12.81 9.77
CA LEU A 37 -19.72 12.35 10.09
C LEU A 37 -19.26 11.30 9.06
N MET A 38 -18.15 11.55 8.39
CA MET A 38 -17.59 10.64 7.39
C MET A 38 -16.07 10.57 7.52
N LEU A 39 -15.44 9.49 7.05
CA LEU A 39 -13.97 9.45 7.00
C LEU A 39 -13.44 10.54 6.08
N SER A 40 -12.40 11.24 6.52
CA SER A 40 -11.66 12.21 5.69
C SER A 40 -11.02 11.48 4.51
N PRO A 41 -10.73 12.14 3.38
CA PRO A 41 -9.79 11.60 2.39
C PRO A 41 -8.51 11.10 3.07
N THR A 42 -7.90 10.06 2.53
CA THR A 42 -6.66 9.51 3.09
C THR A 42 -5.52 10.51 2.92
N TYR A 43 -4.65 10.60 3.93
CA TYR A 43 -3.54 11.54 3.99
C TYR A 43 -2.32 10.89 4.67
N ASP A 44 -1.21 11.65 4.68
CA ASP A 44 0.08 11.30 5.28
C ASP A 44 0.61 9.91 4.86
N HIS A 45 0.91 9.80 3.56
CA HIS A 45 1.52 8.60 2.98
C HIS A 45 3.05 8.70 2.90
N GLY A 46 3.68 9.62 3.63
CA GLY A 46 5.12 9.88 3.56
C GLY A 46 5.98 8.66 3.90
N ALA A 47 5.46 7.73 4.71
CA ALA A 47 6.12 6.47 5.07
C ALA A 47 5.91 5.32 4.05
N SER A 48 5.53 5.64 2.82
CA SER A 48 5.27 4.67 1.74
C SER A 48 6.44 4.56 0.75
N LEU A 49 6.27 3.70 -0.26
CA LEU A 49 7.12 3.62 -1.48
C LEU A 49 8.62 3.45 -1.20
N ALA A 50 8.95 2.76 -0.11
CA ALA A 50 10.33 2.50 0.27
C ALA A 50 11.20 3.76 0.41
N ARG A 51 10.62 4.84 0.98
CA ARG A 51 11.27 6.16 1.13
C ARG A 51 12.68 6.15 1.75
N ASN A 52 13.00 5.14 2.56
CA ASN A 52 14.27 5.04 3.28
C ASN A 52 15.36 4.29 2.52
N LEU A 53 15.07 3.69 1.35
CA LEU A 53 16.10 3.01 0.57
C LEU A 53 17.00 4.01 -0.17
N THR A 54 18.28 3.70 -0.25
CA THR A 54 19.23 4.39 -1.14
C THR A 54 19.18 3.79 -2.54
N ASP A 55 19.73 4.50 -3.53
CA ASP A 55 19.78 3.99 -4.91
C ASP A 55 20.70 2.76 -5.05
N GLU A 56 21.76 2.67 -4.25
CA GLU A 56 22.63 1.48 -4.20
C GLU A 56 21.86 0.25 -3.73
N GLU A 57 21.04 0.40 -2.69
CA GLU A 57 20.21 -0.69 -2.19
C GLU A 57 19.11 -1.04 -3.20
N ARG A 58 18.44 -0.04 -3.80
CA ARG A 58 17.45 -0.30 -4.86
C ARG A 58 18.06 -1.09 -6.01
N LYS A 59 19.20 -0.65 -6.53
CA LYS A 59 19.94 -1.35 -7.59
C LYS A 59 20.29 -2.78 -7.18
N SER A 60 20.81 -2.96 -5.98
CA SER A 60 21.15 -4.29 -5.48
C SER A 60 19.93 -5.22 -5.39
N ARG A 61 18.76 -4.71 -5.01
CA ARG A 61 17.51 -5.48 -4.98
C ARG A 61 16.93 -5.79 -6.36
N LEU A 62 17.12 -4.90 -7.32
CA LEU A 62 16.69 -5.08 -8.72
C LEU A 62 17.54 -6.14 -9.44
N GLU A 63 18.84 -6.18 -9.17
CA GLU A 63 19.79 -7.02 -9.91
C GLU A 63 20.11 -8.36 -9.21
N THR A 64 19.72 -8.54 -7.95
CA THR A 64 20.07 -9.72 -7.17
C THR A 64 19.40 -11.01 -7.67
N ARG A 65 20.12 -12.12 -7.58
CA ARG A 65 19.57 -13.48 -7.75
C ARG A 65 19.12 -14.11 -6.43
N ASP A 66 19.50 -13.50 -5.29
CA ASP A 66 19.05 -13.93 -3.97
C ASP A 66 17.61 -13.48 -3.74
N ARG A 67 16.69 -14.47 -3.71
CA ARG A 67 15.27 -14.25 -3.46
C ARG A 67 14.98 -13.58 -2.12
N ASN A 68 15.86 -13.68 -1.12
CA ASN A 68 15.67 -13.03 0.18
C ASN A 68 16.05 -11.54 0.15
N ARG A 69 16.65 -11.08 -0.94
CA ARG A 69 17.02 -9.68 -1.14
C ARG A 69 16.24 -9.01 -2.28
N SER A 70 15.41 -9.75 -3.01
CA SER A 70 14.68 -9.20 -4.15
C SER A 70 13.63 -8.14 -3.76
N VAL A 71 13.10 -7.45 -4.76
CA VAL A 71 11.99 -6.50 -4.59
C VAL A 71 10.74 -7.21 -4.06
N GLU A 72 10.48 -8.45 -4.45
CA GLU A 72 9.36 -9.26 -3.95
C GLU A 72 9.49 -9.55 -2.46
N HIS A 73 10.70 -9.87 -1.99
CA HIS A 73 10.93 -10.05 -0.56
C HIS A 73 10.73 -8.75 0.21
N PHE A 74 11.23 -7.64 -0.33
CA PHE A 74 11.01 -6.32 0.27
C PHE A 74 9.50 -6.00 0.39
N ALA A 75 8.77 -6.16 -0.71
CA ALA A 75 7.34 -5.95 -0.78
C ALA A 75 6.59 -6.79 0.26
N ALA A 76 7.00 -8.05 0.45
CA ALA A 76 6.39 -8.98 1.42
C ALA A 76 6.56 -8.57 2.88
N LYS A 77 7.49 -7.66 3.20
CA LYS A 77 7.88 -7.31 4.58
C LYS A 77 7.26 -6.03 5.11
N ALA A 78 6.48 -5.29 4.32
CA ALA A 78 5.83 -4.07 4.76
C ALA A 78 4.89 -4.34 5.95
N ARG A 79 5.26 -3.85 7.13
CA ARG A 79 4.42 -3.90 8.34
C ARG A 79 3.57 -2.64 8.42
N SER A 80 2.37 -2.78 8.95
CA SER A 80 1.43 -1.68 9.22
C SER A 80 1.67 -1.08 10.63
N GLY A 81 0.82 -0.12 11.02
CA GLY A 81 0.71 0.35 12.41
C GLY A 81 -0.28 -0.43 13.29
N PHE A 82 -0.88 -1.51 12.79
CA PHE A 82 -1.88 -2.30 13.54
C PHE A 82 -1.24 -3.47 14.27
N TYR A 83 -1.74 -3.81 15.46
CA TYR A 83 -1.41 -5.04 16.17
C TYR A 83 -2.61 -6.00 16.11
N ALA A 84 -2.38 -7.31 16.06
CA ALA A 84 -3.51 -8.26 16.05
C ALA A 84 -4.16 -8.33 17.44
N THR A 85 -3.35 -8.23 18.50
CA THR A 85 -3.79 -8.11 19.89
C THR A 85 -2.99 -7.03 20.63
N THR A 86 -3.49 -6.57 21.78
CA THR A 86 -2.78 -5.60 22.63
C THR A 86 -1.49 -6.14 23.24
N ASN A 87 -1.27 -7.45 23.22
CA ASN A 87 -0.12 -8.12 23.81
C ASN A 87 0.96 -8.46 22.77
N ASP A 88 0.71 -8.21 21.48
CA ASP A 88 1.67 -8.53 20.44
C ASP A 88 2.83 -7.52 20.44
N GLU A 89 4.06 -8.01 20.37
CA GLU A 89 5.25 -7.14 20.29
C GLU A 89 5.47 -6.55 18.88
N LYS A 90 4.81 -7.10 17.86
CA LYS A 90 5.02 -6.74 16.45
C LYS A 90 3.71 -6.43 15.76
N THR A 91 3.70 -5.34 15.00
CA THR A 91 2.55 -4.94 14.17
C THR A 91 2.28 -5.94 13.05
N MET A 92 1.06 -6.06 12.54
CA MET A 92 0.70 -6.94 11.43
C MET A 92 1.30 -6.47 10.09
N PHE A 93 1.49 -7.37 9.14
CA PHE A 93 1.81 -6.98 7.77
C PHE A 93 0.65 -6.24 7.12
N ALA A 94 0.93 -5.23 6.29
CA ALA A 94 -0.11 -4.39 5.68
C ALA A 94 -1.13 -5.22 4.89
N LEU A 95 -0.67 -6.23 4.16
CA LEU A 95 -1.54 -7.16 3.42
C LEU A 95 -2.46 -7.96 4.35
N ASP A 96 -1.97 -8.38 5.52
CA ASP A 96 -2.77 -9.17 6.48
C ASP A 96 -3.80 -8.29 7.18
N VAL A 97 -3.48 -7.03 7.46
CA VAL A 97 -4.47 -6.06 7.96
C VAL A 97 -5.57 -5.85 6.93
N PHE A 98 -5.23 -5.64 5.66
CA PHE A 98 -6.24 -5.53 4.60
C PHE A 98 -7.14 -6.77 4.57
N ARG A 99 -6.58 -7.98 4.64
CA ARG A 99 -7.35 -9.24 4.68
C ARG A 99 -8.33 -9.28 5.84
N CYS A 100 -7.88 -8.96 7.05
CA CYS A 100 -8.75 -8.93 8.22
C CYS A 100 -9.94 -7.97 8.07
N PHE A 101 -9.78 -6.85 7.37
CA PHE A 101 -10.88 -5.93 7.08
C PHE A 101 -11.72 -6.36 5.89
N ALA A 102 -11.10 -6.99 4.89
CA ALA A 102 -11.80 -7.58 3.76
C ALA A 102 -12.75 -8.70 4.20
N ASP A 103 -12.38 -9.50 5.19
CA ASP A 103 -13.26 -10.53 5.76
C ASP A 103 -14.49 -9.94 6.46
N ARG A 104 -14.38 -8.72 6.98
CA ARG A 104 -15.48 -8.00 7.65
C ARG A 104 -16.42 -7.31 6.68
N ASP A 105 -15.92 -6.87 5.52
CA ASP A 105 -16.71 -6.24 4.45
C ASP A 105 -16.20 -6.68 3.07
N ALA A 106 -16.56 -7.91 2.69
CA ALA A 106 -16.14 -8.51 1.43
C ALA A 106 -16.67 -7.74 0.21
N ALA A 107 -17.80 -7.06 0.34
CA ALA A 107 -18.36 -6.23 -0.72
C ALA A 107 -17.47 -5.01 -0.98
N ALA A 108 -17.07 -4.28 0.06
CA ALA A 108 -16.13 -3.18 -0.03
C ALA A 108 -14.78 -3.63 -0.60
N ALA A 109 -14.23 -4.75 -0.10
CA ALA A 109 -12.97 -5.29 -0.58
C ALA A 109 -13.00 -5.58 -2.08
N ARG A 110 -14.06 -6.21 -2.59
CA ARG A 110 -14.22 -6.48 -4.03
C ARG A 110 -14.24 -5.19 -4.86
N ILE A 111 -14.92 -4.14 -4.39
CA ILE A 111 -14.96 -2.85 -5.09
C ILE A 111 -13.56 -2.24 -5.18
N TRP A 112 -12.80 -2.23 -4.08
CA TRP A 112 -11.46 -1.67 -4.07
C TRP A 112 -10.44 -2.48 -4.88
N LEU A 113 -10.51 -3.81 -4.79
CA LEU A 113 -9.66 -4.70 -5.59
C LEU A 113 -9.97 -4.61 -7.07
N ALA A 114 -11.24 -4.41 -7.46
CA ALA A 114 -11.61 -4.15 -8.85
C ALA A 114 -10.99 -2.84 -9.35
N LYS A 115 -11.07 -1.76 -8.56
CA LYS A 115 -10.40 -0.49 -8.88
C LYS A 115 -8.89 -0.65 -9.04
N LEU A 116 -8.24 -1.37 -8.13
CA LEU A 116 -6.80 -1.62 -8.22
C LEU A 116 -6.45 -2.50 -9.45
N ARG A 117 -7.30 -3.46 -9.81
CA ARG A 117 -7.13 -4.29 -11.00
C ARG A 117 -7.18 -3.47 -12.28
N ASP A 118 -8.01 -2.45 -12.33
CA ASP A 118 -8.15 -1.62 -13.52
C ASP A 118 -6.97 -0.67 -13.73
N ILE A 119 -6.15 -0.43 -12.69
CA ILE A 119 -4.91 0.34 -12.81
C ILE A 119 -3.86 -0.47 -13.58
N SER A 120 -3.47 0.03 -14.73
CA SER A 120 -2.45 -0.55 -15.60
C SER A 120 -1.03 -0.14 -15.22
N GLN A 121 -0.05 -0.91 -15.68
CA GLN A 121 1.37 -0.54 -15.54
C GLN A 121 1.67 0.80 -16.21
N ASN A 122 1.10 1.06 -17.40
CA ASN A 122 1.32 2.29 -18.16
C ASN A 122 0.82 3.53 -17.41
N GLU A 123 -0.31 3.45 -16.72
CA GLU A 123 -0.82 4.56 -15.89
C GLU A 123 0.12 4.85 -14.72
N VAL A 124 0.65 3.82 -14.08
CA VAL A 124 1.64 3.99 -13.01
C VAL A 124 2.94 4.59 -13.55
N GLU A 125 3.43 4.10 -14.69
CA GLU A 125 4.61 4.66 -15.36
C GLU A 125 4.41 6.13 -15.71
N ALA A 126 3.23 6.52 -16.23
CA ALA A 126 2.91 7.90 -16.56
C ALA A 126 2.96 8.80 -15.31
N ILE A 127 2.33 8.39 -14.21
CA ILE A 127 2.37 9.14 -12.94
C ILE A 127 3.81 9.27 -12.42
N LEU A 128 4.59 8.19 -12.45
CA LEU A 128 5.98 8.23 -11.99
C LEU A 128 6.89 9.06 -12.90
N ALA A 129 6.56 9.20 -14.18
CA ALA A 129 7.29 10.03 -15.13
C ALA A 129 7.08 11.54 -14.89
N GLU A 130 5.94 11.94 -14.29
CA GLU A 130 5.67 13.33 -13.90
C GLU A 130 6.60 13.81 -12.79
N VAL A 131 7.18 12.90 -12.00
CA VAL A 131 8.12 13.26 -10.94
C VAL A 131 9.48 13.64 -11.55
N PRO A 132 9.98 14.87 -11.32
CA PRO A 132 11.24 15.32 -11.89
C PRO A 132 12.42 14.43 -11.48
N PRO A 133 13.42 14.21 -12.35
CA PRO A 133 14.56 13.33 -12.07
C PRO A 133 15.41 13.79 -10.87
N GLN A 134 15.35 15.08 -10.50
CA GLN A 134 16.01 15.63 -9.31
C GLN A 134 15.33 15.23 -8.00
N ARG A 135 14.08 14.75 -8.06
CA ARG A 135 13.28 14.27 -6.92
C ARG A 135 13.15 12.76 -6.90
N MET A 136 13.18 12.11 -8.06
CA MET A 136 13.09 10.66 -8.22
C MET A 136 14.09 10.23 -9.29
N SER A 137 15.17 9.58 -8.87
CA SER A 137 16.16 9.04 -9.78
C SER A 137 15.54 7.96 -10.68
N PRO A 138 16.14 7.65 -11.85
CA PRO A 138 15.69 6.53 -12.69
C PRO A 138 15.61 5.20 -11.93
N LEU A 139 16.57 4.92 -11.04
CA LEU A 139 16.57 3.72 -10.19
C LEU A 139 15.43 3.73 -9.17
N THR A 140 15.16 4.88 -8.55
CA THR A 140 13.99 5.03 -7.67
C THR A 140 12.70 4.77 -8.44
N ARG A 141 12.57 5.34 -9.64
CA ARG A 141 11.39 5.16 -10.49
C ARG A 141 11.16 3.69 -10.84
N GLU A 142 12.20 3.00 -11.31
CA GLU A 142 12.14 1.59 -11.68
C GLU A 142 11.77 0.71 -10.47
N PHE A 143 12.43 0.93 -9.33
CA PHE A 143 12.12 0.20 -8.10
C PHE A 143 10.67 0.44 -7.64
N THR A 144 10.21 1.69 -7.65
CA THR A 144 8.85 2.05 -7.25
C THR A 144 7.82 1.40 -8.16
N LEU A 145 8.05 1.39 -9.48
CA LEU A 145 7.19 0.69 -10.44
C LEU A 145 7.10 -0.81 -10.12
N GLN A 146 8.25 -1.48 -9.97
CA GLN A 146 8.27 -2.91 -9.65
C GLN A 146 7.56 -3.21 -8.32
N LEU A 147 7.82 -2.40 -7.27
CA LEU A 147 7.16 -2.54 -5.98
C LEU A 147 5.63 -2.45 -6.10
N LEU A 148 5.12 -1.46 -6.83
CA LEU A 148 3.68 -1.26 -7.03
C LEU A 148 3.06 -2.41 -7.82
N MET A 149 3.74 -2.92 -8.86
CA MET A 149 3.25 -4.04 -9.66
C MET A 149 3.23 -5.35 -8.87
N ILE A 150 4.28 -5.62 -8.09
CA ILE A 150 4.35 -6.78 -7.20
C ILE A 150 3.22 -6.74 -6.18
N ASN A 151 3.03 -5.61 -5.49
CA ASN A 151 1.97 -5.48 -4.50
C ASN A 151 0.58 -5.55 -5.12
N ARG A 152 0.39 -4.98 -6.33
CA ARG A 152 -0.86 -5.13 -7.09
C ARG A 152 -1.16 -6.60 -7.38
N SER A 153 -0.21 -7.37 -7.92
CA SER A 153 -0.38 -8.82 -8.14
C SER A 153 -0.72 -9.55 -6.83
N ARG A 154 0.01 -9.26 -5.74
CA ARG A 154 -0.27 -9.86 -4.42
C ARG A 154 -1.67 -9.57 -3.88
N LEU A 155 -2.22 -8.40 -4.18
CA LEU A 155 -3.56 -8.00 -3.77
C LEU A 155 -4.64 -8.57 -4.69
N VAL A 156 -4.43 -8.57 -6.01
CA VAL A 156 -5.48 -8.89 -6.98
C VAL A 156 -5.54 -10.39 -7.32
N GLU A 157 -4.38 -11.04 -7.48
CA GLU A 157 -4.29 -12.42 -7.97
C GLU A 157 -4.39 -13.43 -6.84
N ARG A 158 -3.83 -13.10 -5.66
CA ARG A 158 -3.83 -14.01 -4.49
C ARG A 158 -5.04 -13.85 -3.56
N LEU A 159 -6.03 -13.06 -3.96
CA LEU A 159 -7.29 -12.82 -3.21
C LEU A 159 -8.54 -13.01 -4.08
N SER A 160 -8.41 -13.67 -5.23
CA SER A 160 -9.58 -14.17 -5.95
C SER A 160 -10.11 -15.41 -5.22
N PRO A 161 -11.43 -15.50 -4.94
CA PRO A 161 -12.02 -16.68 -4.29
C PRO A 161 -11.82 -17.96 -5.09
#